data_AF-A0A0L8FM26-F1
#
_entry.id   AF-A0A0L8FM26-F1
#
_cell.length_a   1.000
_cell.length_b   1.000
_cell.length_c   1.000
_cell.angle_alpha   90.00
_cell.angle_beta   90.00
_cell.angle_gamma   90.00
#
_symmetry.space_group_name_H-M   'P 1'
#
loop_
_entity.id
_entity.type
_entity.pdbx_description
1 polymer ?
#
loop_
_entity_poly.entity_id
_entity_poly.type
_entity_poly.pdbx_seq_one_letter_code
_entity_poly.pdbx_strand_id
1 'polypeptide(L)'
;IERLLKTYADTFDHASLKVYGKSHEQRNLYALKFSVGPGRKTIIVETGIHGRDWIAIASTLKVIEHMATKYKTDRDIQTILNNFDWLFIPVVNPDGYAVTYSQDRLWKKNMKRDTSGTRCVGVDLNRNFNAEWGK
;
A
#
# COMPACT_ATOMS: atom_id res chain seq x y z
N ILE A 1 8.39 3.46 -6.45
CA ILE A 1 7.80 3.08 -5.14
C ILE A 1 8.53 1.87 -4.55
N GLU A 2 8.58 0.73 -5.23
CA GLU A 2 9.22 -0.49 -4.69
C GLU A 2 10.66 -0.28 -4.21
N ARG A 3 11.50 0.36 -5.04
CA ARG A 3 12.88 0.71 -4.67
C ARG A 3 12.94 1.52 -3.38
N LEU A 4 12.04 2.50 -3.21
CA LEU A 4 11.98 3.36 -2.02
C LEU A 4 11.67 2.54 -0.76
N LEU A 5 10.67 1.66 -0.83
CA LEU A 5 10.28 0.82 0.30
C LEU A 5 11.41 -0.13 0.72
N LYS A 6 12.11 -0.73 -0.26
CA LYS A 6 13.31 -1.56 -0.01
C LYS A 6 14.41 -0.73 0.66
N THR A 7 14.73 0.43 0.10
CA THR A 7 15.73 1.33 0.70
C THR A 7 15.42 1.65 2.16
N TYR A 8 14.18 1.97 2.52
CA TYR A 8 13.85 2.24 3.92
C TYR A 8 13.98 1.02 4.83
N ALA A 9 13.54 -0.16 4.38
CA ALA A 9 13.70 -1.39 5.15
C ALA A 9 15.17 -1.81 5.32
N ASP A 10 16.00 -1.56 4.31
CA ASP A 10 17.43 -1.91 4.36
C ASP A 10 18.24 -0.89 5.19
N THR A 11 17.77 0.36 5.29
CA THR A 11 18.49 1.46 5.93
C THR A 11 18.13 1.66 7.40
N PHE A 12 16.87 1.43 7.78
CA PHE A 12 16.36 1.75 9.11
C PHE A 12 15.99 0.48 9.89
N ASP A 13 16.61 0.31 11.06
CA ASP A 13 16.43 -0.83 11.98
C ASP A 13 14.98 -1.09 12.42
N HIS A 14 14.20 -0.02 12.56
CA HIS A 14 12.79 -0.06 12.94
C HIS A 14 11.85 -0.22 11.73
N ALA A 15 12.36 -0.46 10.53
CA ALA A 15 11.58 -0.68 9.31
C ALA A 15 11.80 -2.09 8.77
N SER A 16 10.73 -2.76 8.33
CA SER A 16 10.81 -4.08 7.71
C SER A 16 9.82 -4.21 6.55
N LEU A 17 10.26 -4.79 5.43
CA LEU A 17 9.45 -4.97 4.23
C LEU A 17 9.02 -6.42 4.06
N LYS A 18 7.72 -6.65 3.83
CA LYS A 18 7.17 -7.97 3.53
C LYS A 18 6.46 -7.95 2.18
N VAL A 19 6.70 -8.98 1.37
CA VAL A 19 5.80 -9.31 0.26
C VAL A 19 4.68 -10.20 0.81
N TYR A 20 3.44 -9.71 0.79
CA TYR A 20 2.30 -10.45 1.36
C TYR A 20 1.46 -11.17 0.30
N GLY A 21 1.76 -10.94 -0.98
CA GLY A 21 1.06 -11.60 -2.08
C GLY A 21 1.52 -11.10 -3.44
N LYS A 22 0.74 -11.50 -4.45
CA LYS A 22 0.93 -11.13 -5.85
C LYS A 22 -0.39 -10.59 -6.40
N SER A 23 -0.31 -9.60 -7.27
CA SER A 23 -1.44 -9.09 -8.04
C SER A 23 -1.85 -10.06 -9.15
N HIS A 24 -2.90 -9.72 -9.91
CA HIS A 24 -3.35 -10.55 -11.04
C HIS A 24 -2.24 -10.69 -12.09
N GLU A 25 -1.56 -9.59 -12.42
CA GLU A 25 -0.44 -9.56 -13.36
C GLU A 25 0.92 -9.87 -12.69
N GLN A 26 0.92 -10.59 -11.55
CA GLN A 26 2.12 -11.10 -10.87
C GLN A 26 3.09 -10.04 -10.30
N ARG A 27 2.62 -8.80 -10.07
CA ARG A 27 3.38 -7.78 -9.34
C ARG A 27 3.36 -8.09 -7.84
N ASN A 28 4.48 -7.84 -7.16
CA ASN A 28 4.57 -8.01 -5.71
C ASN A 28 3.65 -7.02 -4.98
N LEU A 29 2.93 -7.52 -3.98
CA LEU A 29 2.21 -6.69 -3.03
C LEU A 29 3.08 -6.50 -1.79
N TYR A 30 3.45 -5.26 -1.52
CA TYR A 30 4.38 -4.90 -0.45
C TYR A 30 3.65 -4.29 0.75
N ALA A 31 4.07 -4.70 1.94
CA ALA A 31 3.72 -4.06 3.20
C ALA A 31 5.00 -3.64 3.94
N LEU A 32 5.13 -2.36 4.28
CA LEU A 32 6.24 -1.82 5.06
C LEU A 32 5.78 -1.63 6.51
N LYS A 33 6.42 -2.33 7.44
CA LYS A 33 6.13 -2.24 8.87
C LYS A 33 7.17 -1.38 9.58
N PHE A 34 6.72 -0.41 10.36
CA PHE A 34 7.53 0.25 11.38
C PHE A 34 7.23 -0.31 12.76
N SER A 35 8.27 -0.68 13.50
CA SER A 35 8.17 -1.26 14.84
C SER A 35 9.47 -1.09 15.63
N VAL A 36 9.34 -0.73 16.91
CA VAL A 36 10.48 -0.47 17.82
C VAL A 36 10.53 -1.49 18.97
N GLY A 37 10.07 -2.72 18.71
CA GLY A 37 10.05 -3.85 19.66
C GLY A 37 8.72 -4.62 19.72
N PRO A 38 8.63 -5.66 20.55
CA PRO A 38 7.45 -6.53 20.62
C PRO A 38 6.28 -5.93 21.41
N GLY A 39 5.09 -6.53 21.28
CA GLY A 39 3.96 -6.30 22.19
C GLY A 39 3.05 -5.11 21.87
N ARG A 40 3.28 -4.39 20.77
CA ARG A 40 2.47 -3.23 20.38
C ARG A 40 1.30 -3.62 19.47
N LYS A 41 0.18 -2.91 19.60
CA LYS A 41 -0.95 -3.03 18.67
C LYS A 41 -0.52 -2.45 17.31
N THR A 42 -1.07 -3.00 16.23
CA THR A 42 -0.75 -2.56 14.86
C THR A 42 -1.86 -1.69 14.29
N ILE A 43 -1.49 -0.53 13.74
CA ILE A 43 -2.34 0.30 12.90
C ILE A 43 -1.99 -0.03 11.44
N ILE A 44 -3.01 -0.31 10.63
CA ILE A 44 -2.84 -0.60 9.20
C ILE A 44 -3.30 0.61 8.40
N VAL A 45 -2.48 1.04 7.45
CA VAL A 45 -2.78 2.14 6.53
C VAL A 45 -2.63 1.64 5.10
N GLU A 46 -3.74 1.59 4.38
CA GLU A 46 -3.79 1.14 2.99
C GLU A 46 -4.17 2.28 2.06
N THR A 47 -3.46 2.41 0.94
CA THR A 47 -3.79 3.38 -0.12
C THR A 47 -3.62 2.78 -1.51
N GLY A 48 -4.11 3.51 -2.53
CA GLY A 48 -4.03 3.05 -3.91
C GLY A 48 -4.89 1.82 -4.21
N ILE A 49 -6.02 1.65 -3.51
CA ILE A 49 -7.02 0.62 -3.86
C ILE A 49 -7.68 0.92 -5.22
N HIS A 50 -7.83 2.21 -5.54
CA HIS A 50 -8.21 2.70 -6.86
C HIS A 50 -6.99 3.23 -7.60
N GLY A 51 -6.76 2.74 -8.83
CA GLY A 51 -5.51 3.01 -9.57
C GLY A 51 -5.23 4.50 -9.82
N ARG A 52 -6.27 5.29 -10.08
CA ARG A 52 -6.16 6.72 -10.42
C ARG A 52 -5.91 7.66 -9.23
N ASP A 53 -6.05 7.18 -8.00
CA ASP A 53 -6.05 8.01 -6.78
C ASP A 53 -4.61 8.29 -6.30
N TRP A 54 -3.80 8.88 -7.17
CA TRP A 54 -2.35 9.06 -7.00
C TRP A 54 -1.98 9.85 -5.74
N ILE A 55 -2.81 10.81 -5.32
CA ILE A 55 -2.51 11.63 -4.15
C ILE A 55 -2.47 10.80 -2.86
N ALA A 56 -3.34 9.81 -2.72
CA ALA A 56 -3.35 8.93 -1.55
C ALA A 56 -2.02 8.15 -1.42
N ILE A 57 -1.52 7.67 -2.56
CA ILE A 57 -0.23 6.97 -2.65
C ILE A 57 0.91 7.92 -2.28
N ALA A 58 0.96 9.10 -2.92
CA ALA A 58 2.02 10.09 -2.68
C ALA A 58 2.07 10.57 -1.22
N SER A 59 0.91 10.90 -0.63
CA SER A 59 0.81 11.31 0.78
C SER A 59 1.28 10.20 1.72
N THR A 60 0.89 8.95 1.45
CA THR A 60 1.34 7.80 2.27
C THR A 60 2.85 7.64 2.21
N LEU A 61 3.46 7.78 1.03
CA LEU A 61 4.91 7.70 0.88
C LEU A 61 5.63 8.82 1.65
N LYS A 62 5.03 10.02 1.74
CA LYS A 62 5.58 11.11 2.54
C LYS A 62 5.53 10.82 4.05
N VAL A 63 4.44 10.21 4.52
CA VAL A 63 4.32 9.74 5.90
C VAL A 63 5.36 8.66 6.20
N ILE A 64 5.53 7.68 5.30
CA ILE A 64 6.55 6.63 5.41
C ILE A 64 7.95 7.24 5.53
N GLU A 65 8.28 8.22 4.69
CA GLU A 65 9.56 8.93 4.76
C GLU A 65 9.79 9.59 6.12
N HIS A 66 8.77 10.27 6.66
CA HIS A 66 8.86 10.89 7.98
C HIS A 66 9.06 9.86 9.10
N MET A 67 8.29 8.77 9.09
CA MET A 67 8.43 7.71 10.09
C MET A 67 9.83 7.08 10.06
N ALA A 68 10.38 6.84 8.86
CA ALA A 68 11.72 6.28 8.71
C ALA A 68 12.82 7.26 9.16
N THR A 69 12.78 8.51 8.68
CA THR A 69 13.92 9.43 8.77
C THR A 69 13.93 10.28 10.04
N LYS A 70 12.78 10.44 10.70
CA LYS A 70 12.63 11.38 11.83
C LYS A 70 12.55 10.71 13.20
N TYR A 71 12.54 9.38 13.29
CA TYR A 71 12.46 8.67 14.57
C TYR A 71 13.54 9.10 15.59
N LYS A 72 14.76 9.43 15.15
CA LYS A 72 15.83 9.88 16.07
C LYS A 72 15.78 11.37 16.40
N THR A 73 15.02 12.18 15.66
CA THR A 73 15.10 13.65 15.71
C THR A 73 13.78 14.35 16.04
N ASP A 74 12.66 13.64 15.99
CA ASP A 74 11.32 14.18 16.20
C ASP A 74 10.57 13.41 17.31
N ARG A 75 10.17 14.12 18.36
CA ARG A 75 9.50 13.55 19.53
C ARG A 75 8.09 13.04 19.22
N ASP A 76 7.40 13.64 18.27
CA ASP A 76 6.05 13.20 17.89
C ASP A 76 6.14 11.88 17.14
N ILE A 77 7.10 11.73 16.24
CA ILE A 77 7.37 10.46 15.56
C ILE A 77 7.81 9.37 16.53
N GLN A 78 8.67 9.70 17.52
CA GLN A 78 9.00 8.77 18.60
C GLN A 78 7.76 8.32 19.36
N THR A 79 6.91 9.26 19.76
CA THR A 79 5.66 8.96 20.48
C THR A 79 4.75 8.05 19.66
N ILE A 80 4.61 8.32 18.36
CA ILE A 80 3.80 7.51 17.44
C ILE A 80 4.31 6.07 17.34
N LEU A 81 5.62 5.87 17.12
CA LEU A 81 6.21 4.54 16.95
C LEU A 81 6.39 3.78 18.27
N ASN A 82 6.53 4.48 19.40
CA ASN A 82 6.62 3.85 20.72
C ASN A 82 5.29 3.29 21.22
N ASN A 83 4.15 3.84 20.75
CA ASN A 83 2.82 3.42 21.15
C ASN A 83 2.20 2.36 20.24
N PHE A 84 2.49 2.37 18.94
CA PHE A 84 1.90 1.46 17.95
C PHE A 84 2.94 0.98 16.93
N ASP A 85 2.75 -0.25 16.47
CA ASP A 85 3.33 -0.69 15.22
C ASP A 85 2.51 -0.11 14.05
N TRP A 86 3.16 0.26 12.95
CA TRP A 86 2.48 0.80 11.77
C TRP A 86 2.78 -0.04 10.55
N LEU A 87 1.74 -0.57 9.89
CA LEU A 87 1.86 -1.36 8.67
C LEU A 87 1.27 -0.57 7.49
N PHE A 88 2.12 -0.17 6.55
CA PHE A 88 1.72 0.57 5.37
C PHE A 88 1.67 -0.32 4.14
N ILE A 89 0.55 -0.24 3.40
CA ILE A 89 0.37 -0.83 2.08
C ILE A 89 0.05 0.32 1.11
N PRO A 90 1.09 0.98 0.54
CA PRO A 90 0.89 2.23 -0.20
C PRO A 90 0.26 2.02 -1.58
N VAL A 91 0.29 0.80 -2.13
CA VAL A 91 -0.30 0.48 -3.43
C VAL A 91 -0.99 -0.88 -3.35
N VAL A 92 -2.27 -0.87 -2.98
CA VAL A 92 -3.10 -2.08 -2.93
C VAL A 92 -3.38 -2.63 -4.34
N ASN A 93 -3.53 -1.76 -5.35
CA ASN A 93 -3.83 -2.13 -6.73
C ASN A 93 -2.67 -1.77 -7.68
N PRO A 94 -1.55 -2.52 -7.66
CA PRO A 94 -0.38 -2.19 -8.48
C PRO A 94 -0.66 -2.32 -9.98
N ASP A 95 -1.57 -3.22 -10.39
CA ASP A 95 -1.91 -3.42 -11.80
C ASP A 95 -2.71 -2.24 -12.33
N GLY A 96 -3.79 -1.86 -11.64
CA GLY A 96 -4.59 -0.69 -12.02
C GLY A 96 -3.78 0.61 -11.94
N TYR A 97 -2.88 0.74 -10.97
CA TYR A 97 -1.95 1.87 -10.90
C TYR A 97 -1.03 1.91 -12.13
N ALA A 98 -0.43 0.79 -12.54
CA ALA A 98 0.43 0.74 -13.73
C ALA A 98 -0.32 1.13 -15.03
N VAL A 99 -1.59 0.75 -15.15
CA VAL A 99 -2.45 1.15 -16.28
C VAL A 99 -2.65 2.65 -16.35
N THR A 100 -2.68 3.34 -15.20
CA THR A 100 -2.83 4.80 -15.18
C THR A 100 -1.64 5.58 -15.75
N TYR A 101 -0.47 4.95 -15.86
CA TYR A 101 0.71 5.52 -16.50
C TYR A 101 0.84 5.16 -17.98
N SER A 102 0.34 3.99 -18.37
CA SER A 102 0.63 3.39 -19.67
C SER A 102 -0.51 3.51 -20.68
N GLN A 103 -1.77 3.59 -20.22
CA GLN A 103 -2.94 3.48 -21.11
C GLN A 103 -4.05 4.48 -20.74
N ASP A 104 -4.57 4.43 -19.50
CA ASP A 104 -5.73 5.22 -19.09
C ASP A 104 -5.53 5.83 -17.71
N ARG A 105 -5.24 7.13 -17.67
CA ARG A 105 -5.03 7.90 -16.44
C ARG A 105 -6.20 7.79 -15.46
N LEU A 106 -7.43 7.64 -15.94
CA LEU A 106 -8.63 7.60 -15.10
C LEU A 106 -9.03 6.18 -14.67
N TRP A 107 -8.19 5.18 -14.95
CA TRP A 107 -8.46 3.79 -14.59
C TRP A 107 -8.54 3.58 -13.07
N LYS A 108 -9.63 2.94 -12.63
CA LYS A 108 -9.96 2.76 -11.21
C LYS A 108 -9.76 1.32 -10.72
N LYS A 109 -10.17 0.34 -11.52
CA LYS A 109 -10.38 -1.06 -11.14
C LYS A 109 -9.08 -1.87 -11.09
N ASN A 110 -9.14 -3.13 -10.66
CA ASN A 110 -8.02 -4.06 -10.90
C ASN A 110 -7.95 -4.46 -12.39
N MET A 111 -7.01 -5.34 -12.74
CA MET A 111 -6.80 -5.80 -14.13
C MET A 111 -7.27 -7.22 -14.42
N LYS A 112 -8.08 -7.81 -13.52
CA LYS A 112 -8.62 -9.15 -13.73
C LYS A 112 -9.62 -9.14 -14.89
N ARG A 113 -9.40 -9.95 -15.92
CA ARG A 113 -10.38 -10.17 -17.00
C ARG A 113 -11.56 -10.99 -16.50
N ASP A 114 -12.74 -10.66 -17.00
CA ASP A 114 -13.94 -11.46 -16.76
C ASP A 114 -13.83 -12.81 -17.48
N THR A 115 -14.37 -13.86 -16.84
CA THR A 115 -14.45 -15.21 -17.40
C THR A 115 -15.70 -15.45 -18.23
N SER A 116 -16.68 -14.55 -18.20
CA SER A 116 -17.96 -14.64 -18.92
C SER A 116 -17.88 -14.26 -20.41
N GLY A 117 -16.67 -14.00 -20.93
CA GLY A 117 -16.44 -13.61 -22.32
C GLY A 117 -16.72 -12.15 -22.66
N THR A 118 -17.00 -11.29 -21.67
CA THR A 118 -17.08 -9.84 -21.90
C THR A 118 -15.71 -9.23 -22.20
N ARG A 119 -15.70 -8.13 -22.96
CA ARG A 119 -14.50 -7.31 -23.19
C ARG A 119 -14.14 -6.44 -21.97
N CYS A 120 -15.02 -6.35 -20.98
CA CYS A 120 -14.77 -5.56 -19.78
C CYS A 120 -13.65 -6.16 -18.93
N VAL A 121 -12.78 -5.29 -18.42
CA VAL A 121 -11.66 -5.67 -17.54
C VAL A 121 -11.84 -5.01 -16.18
N GLY A 122 -11.61 -5.78 -15.13
CA GLY A 122 -11.47 -5.32 -13.77
C GLY A 122 -12.76 -5.27 -12.96
N VAL A 123 -12.61 -5.46 -11.66
CA VAL A 123 -13.62 -5.20 -10.63
C VAL A 123 -13.21 -4.01 -9.76
N ASP A 124 -14.18 -3.31 -9.18
CA ASP A 124 -13.91 -2.33 -8.14
C ASP A 124 -13.52 -3.06 -6.85
N LEU A 125 -12.25 -2.96 -6.46
CA LEU A 125 -11.72 -3.63 -5.27
C LEU A 125 -12.45 -3.18 -3.99
N ASN A 126 -12.92 -1.93 -3.92
CA ASN A 126 -13.67 -1.41 -2.78
C ASN A 126 -15.18 -1.76 -2.82
N ARG A 127 -15.57 -2.67 -3.70
CA ARG A 127 -16.90 -3.32 -3.74
C ARG A 127 -16.78 -4.83 -3.70
N ASN A 128 -15.60 -5.35 -3.38
CA ASN A 128 -15.30 -6.78 -3.46
C ASN A 128 -14.96 -7.41 -2.08
N PHE A 129 -15.22 -6.67 -0.99
CA PHE A 129 -15.14 -7.20 0.36
C PHE A 129 -16.42 -7.96 0.71
N ASN A 130 -16.31 -8.97 1.57
CA ASN A 130 -17.46 -9.73 2.08
C ASN A 130 -18.18 -8.97 3.21
N ALA A 131 -18.66 -7.77 2.89
CA ALA A 131 -19.46 -6.93 3.77
C ALA A 131 -20.62 -6.40 2.94
N GLU A 132 -21.81 -6.96 3.16
CA GLU A 132 -23.03 -6.63 2.39
C GLU A 132 -22.83 -6.73 0.86
N TRP A 133 -22.03 -7.71 0.43
CA TRP A 133 -21.64 -7.85 -0.97
C TRP A 133 -22.84 -8.05 -1.89
N GLY A 134 -22.95 -7.21 -2.92
CA GLY A 134 -24.00 -7.26 -3.94
C GLY A 134 -25.37 -6.74 -3.48
N LYS A 135 -25.47 -6.19 -2.26
CA LYS A 135 -26.66 -5.48 -1.79
C LYS A 135 -26.64 -4.01 -2.19
#